data_AF-A0A519SVH0-F1
#
_entry.id   AF-A0A519SVH0-F1
#
_cell.length_a   1.000
_cell.length_b   1.000
_cell.length_c   1.000
_cell.angle_alpha   90.00
_cell.angle_beta   90.00
_cell.angle_gamma   90.00
#
_symmetry.space_group_name_H-M   'P 1'
#
loop_
_entity.id
_entity.type
_entity.pdbx_description
1 polymer ?
#
loop_
_entity_poly.entity_id
_entity_poly.type
_entity_poly.pdbx_seq_one_letter_code
_entity_poly.pdbx_strand_id
1 'polypeptide(L)' 'NPNHVDLPDELAEALGAWPEAEAAFAQHSGAMRRAMARKVADAKRPETRARYAVELAERLAQGAHPFRA' A
#
# COMPACT_ATOMS: atom_id res chain seq x y z
N ASN A 1 1.33 12.68 15.11
CA ASN A 1 2.11 11.43 15.26
C ASN A 1 2.92 11.23 13.97
N PRO A 2 4.25 11.43 13.96
CA PRO A 2 5.06 11.47 12.72
C PRO A 2 5.05 10.15 11.92
N ASN A 3 4.58 9.07 12.54
CA ASN A 3 4.43 7.73 11.97
C ASN A 3 3.02 7.41 11.47
N HIS A 4 2.06 8.30 11.65
CA HIS A 4 0.72 8.12 11.11
C HIS A 4 0.73 8.37 9.61
N VAL A 5 0.08 7.46 8.87
CA VAL A 5 -0.06 7.51 7.42
C VAL A 5 -1.55 7.41 7.15
N ASP A 6 -2.11 8.43 6.51
CA ASP A 6 -3.50 8.39 6.03
C ASP A 6 -3.58 7.36 4.91
N LEU A 7 -4.12 6.19 5.23
CA LEU A 7 -4.21 5.04 4.33
C LEU A 7 -5.58 5.05 3.65
N PRO A 8 -5.66 5.01 2.31
CA PRO A 8 -6.92 4.80 1.61
C PRO A 8 -7.56 3.48 2.04
N ASP A 9 -8.88 3.46 2.15
CA ASP A 9 -9.64 2.27 2.56
C ASP A 9 -9.29 1.06 1.70
N GLU A 10 -9.16 1.25 0.38
CA GLU A 10 -8.83 0.14 -0.53
C GLU A 10 -7.44 -0.47 -0.24
N LEU A 11 -6.47 0.35 0.20
CA LEU A 11 -5.14 -0.13 0.58
C LEU A 11 -5.14 -0.77 1.97
N ALA A 12 -5.93 -0.25 2.91
CA ALA A 12 -6.11 -0.88 4.21
C ALA A 12 -6.73 -2.28 4.07
N GLU A 13 -7.78 -2.41 3.25
CA GLU A 13 -8.42 -3.68 2.96
C GLU A 13 -7.47 -4.67 2.28
N ALA A 14 -6.71 -4.24 1.27
CA ALA A 14 -5.77 -5.11 0.57
C ALA A 14 -4.64 -5.61 1.48
N LEU A 15 -4.10 -4.76 2.36
CA LEU A 15 -3.09 -5.19 3.33
C LEU A 15 -3.68 -6.15 4.37
N GLY A 16 -4.91 -5.90 4.85
CA GLY A 16 -5.58 -6.79 5.78
C GLY A 16 -5.92 -8.17 5.20
N ALA A 17 -6.03 -8.29 3.87
CA ALA A 17 -6.22 -9.56 3.19
C ALA A 17 -4.95 -10.44 3.16
N TRP A 18 -3.76 -9.83 3.25
CA TRP A 18 -2.45 -10.51 3.20
C TRP A 18 -1.55 -10.08 4.35
N PRO A 19 -1.53 -10.84 5.46
CA PRO A 19 -0.74 -10.49 6.65
C PRO A 19 0.75 -10.24 6.36
N GLU A 20 1.33 -10.97 5.40
CA GLU A 20 2.70 -10.76 4.94
C GLU A 20 2.92 -9.41 4.26
N ALA A 21 1.93 -8.91 3.49
CA ALA A 21 1.97 -7.60 2.86
C ALA A 21 1.87 -6.50 3.91
N GLU A 22 0.99 -6.66 4.90
CA GLU A 22 0.87 -5.75 6.04
C GLU A 22 2.20 -5.65 6.82
N ALA A 23 2.82 -6.80 7.12
CA ALA A 23 4.10 -6.86 7.80
C ALA A 23 5.23 -6.22 6.97
N ALA A 24 5.28 -6.45 5.66
CA ALA A 24 6.24 -5.80 4.77
C ALA A 24 6.01 -4.28 4.69
N PHE A 25 4.76 -3.84 4.59
CA PHE A 25 4.39 -2.42 4.60
C PHE A 25 4.87 -1.73 5.88
N ALA A 26 4.66 -2.35 7.04
CA ALA A 26 5.04 -1.80 8.33
C ALA A 26 6.56 -1.62 8.51
N GLN A 27 7.37 -2.45 7.85
CA GLN A 27 8.84 -2.37 7.89
C GLN A 27 9.40 -1.17 7.09
N HIS A 28 8.63 -0.61 6.16
CA HIS A 28 9.07 0.54 5.39
C HIS A 28 9.05 1.85 6.20
N SER A 29 9.96 2.77 5.84
CA SER A 29 10.01 4.11 6.43
C SER A 29 8.67 4.84 6.27
N GLY A 30 8.36 5.77 7.17
CA GLY A 30 7.12 6.55 7.10
C GLY A 30 6.96 7.32 5.76
N ALA A 31 8.08 7.74 5.16
CA ALA A 31 8.06 8.39 3.84
C ALA A 31 7.63 7.42 2.72
N MET A 32 8.15 6.19 2.73
CA MET A 32 7.79 5.16 1.75
C MET A 32 6.32 4.73 1.92
N ARG A 33 5.86 4.52 3.16
CA ARG A 33 4.45 4.23 3.45
C ARG A 33 3.51 5.32 2.95
N ARG A 34 3.86 6.60 3.14
CA ARG A 34 3.10 7.74 2.58
C ARG A 34 3.11 7.77 1.05
N ALA A 35 4.23 7.43 0.40
CA ALA A 35 4.30 7.35 -1.05
C ALA A 35 3.38 6.26 -1.61
N MET A 36 3.33 5.10 -0.96
CA MET A 36 2.42 3.99 -1.32
C MET A 36 0.96 4.41 -1.16
N ALA A 37 0.60 5.01 -0.02
CA ALA A 37 -0.74 5.54 0.23
C ALA A 37 -1.14 6.60 -0.81
N ARG A 38 -0.23 7.55 -1.12
CA ARG A 38 -0.45 8.58 -2.14
C ARG A 38 -0.68 7.99 -3.53
N LYS A 39 0.11 6.99 -3.94
CA LYS A 39 -0.04 6.33 -5.25
C LYS A 39 -1.45 5.75 -5.44
N VAL A 40 -2.01 5.13 -4.41
CA VAL A 40 -3.38 4.61 -4.43
C VAL A 40 -4.38 5.79 -4.41
N ALA A 41 -4.22 6.75 -3.50
CA ALA A 41 -5.13 7.89 -3.34
C ALA A 41 -5.25 8.77 -4.61
N ASP A 42 -4.18 8.91 -5.39
CA ASP A 42 -4.15 9.76 -6.60
C ASP A 42 -5.02 9.20 -7.74
N ALA A 43 -5.42 7.92 -7.69
CA ALA A 43 -6.34 7.36 -8.65
C ALA A 43 -7.78 7.90 -8.44
N LYS A 44 -8.28 8.61 -9.46
CA LYS A 44 -9.61 9.25 -9.42
C LYS A 44 -10.76 8.26 -9.29
N ARG A 45 -10.66 7.09 -9.93
CA ARG A 45 -11.72 6.07 -9.92
C ARG A 45 -11.49 5.07 -8.79
N PRO A 46 -12.53 4.72 -8.00
CA PRO A 46 -12.41 3.73 -6.92
C PRO A 46 -11.89 2.38 -7.42
N GLU A 47 -12.35 1.93 -8.59
CA GLU A 47 -11.91 0.67 -9.20
C GLU A 47 -10.40 0.66 -9.48
N THR A 48 -9.84 1.81 -9.89
CA THR A 48 -8.40 1.94 -10.14
C THR A 48 -7.61 1.97 -8.83
N ARG A 49 -8.16 2.57 -7.76
CA ARG A 49 -7.56 2.52 -6.42
C ARG A 49 -7.49 1.10 -5.90
N ALA A 50 -8.60 0.38 -5.96
CA ALA A 50 -8.67 -1.03 -5.57
C ALA A 50 -7.65 -1.88 -6.34
N ARG A 51 -7.57 -1.70 -7.67
CA ARG A 51 -6.57 -2.39 -8.48
C ARG A 51 -5.13 -2.10 -8.02
N TYR A 52 -4.77 -0.84 -7.82
CA TYR A 52 -3.41 -0.49 -7.37
C TYR A 52 -3.13 -0.97 -5.95
N ALA A 53 -4.12 -0.94 -5.06
CA ALA A 53 -3.99 -1.45 -3.70
C ALA A 53 -3.64 -2.95 -3.70
N VAL A 54 -4.38 -3.74 -4.50
CA VAL A 54 -4.12 -5.16 -4.69
C VAL A 54 -2.73 -5.39 -5.30
N GLU A 55 -2.41 -4.77 -6.45
CA GLU A 55 -1.10 -4.94 -7.10
C GLU A 55 0.08 -4.59 -6.16
N LEU A 56 -0.08 -3.56 -5.33
CA LEU A 56 0.94 -3.14 -4.37
C LEU A 56 1.07 -4.14 -3.22
N ALA A 57 -0.04 -4.63 -2.68
CA ALA A 57 -0.04 -5.62 -1.61
C ALA A 57 0.52 -6.98 -2.09
N GLU A 58 0.28 -7.39 -3.34
CA GLU A 58 0.85 -8.62 -3.92
C GLU A 58 2.38 -8.52 -4.00
N ARG A 59 2.89 -7.39 -4.49
CA ARG A 59 4.33 -7.13 -4.56
C ARG A 59 4.97 -7.18 -3.18
N LEU A 60 4.33 -6.56 -2.18
CA LEU A 60 4.81 -6.55 -0.80
C LEU A 60 4.81 -7.96 -0.19
N ALA A 61 3.76 -8.74 -0.42
CA ALA A 61 3.69 -10.14 0.00
C ALA A 61 4.82 -10.99 -0.60
N GLN A 62 5.20 -10.70 -1.85
CA GLN A 62 6.31 -11.35 -2.55
C GLN A 62 7.71 -10.82 -2.13
N GLY A 63 7.79 -9.81 -1.26
CA GLY A 63 9.04 -9.15 -0.89
C GLY A 63 9.64 -8.29 -2.01
N ALA A 64 8.86 -7.98 -3.06
CA ALA A 64 9.27 -7.13 -4.16
C ALA A 64 9.22 -5.65 -3.78
N HIS A 65 10.00 -4.83 -4.50
CA HIS A 65 10.01 -3.39 -4.25
C HIS A 65 8.69 -2.75 -4.74
N PRO A 66 8.02 -1.89 -3.94
CA PRO A 66 6.66 -1.41 -4.24
C PRO A 66 6.54 -0.64 -5.56
N PHE A 67 7.61 0.04 -6.00
CA PHE A 67 7.62 0.87 -7.22
C PHE A 67 8.56 0.40 -8.33
N ARG A 68 9.31 -0.68 -8.12
CA ARG A 68 10.26 -1.17 -9.14
C ARG A 68 9.76 -2.51 -9.67
N ALA A 69 10.06 -2.79 -10.94
CA ALA A 69 9.85 -4.12 -11.51
C ALA A 69 10.98 -5.05 -11.05
#